data_AF-A0A0F9VMW3-F1
#
_entry.id   AF-A0A0F9VMW3-F1
#
_cell.length_a   1.000
_cell.length_b   1.000
_cell.length_c   1.000
_cell.angle_alpha   90.00
_cell.angle_beta   90.00
_cell.angle_gamma   90.00
#
_symmetry.space_group_name_H-M   'P 1'
#
loop_
_entity.id
_entity.type
_entity.pdbx_description
1 polymer ?
#
loop_
_entity_poly.entity_id
_entity_poly.type
_entity_poly.pdbx_seq_one_letter_code
_entity_poly.pdbx_strand_id
1 'polypeptide(L)' 'MNTIKLKAFDCLRCKWEWIPRTKERSRVCPKCKSPYWDIKRNRLDKRGKSIVNKRKW' A
#
# COMPACT_ATOMS: atom_id res chain seq x y z
N MET A 1 -3.41 -8.78 30.96
CA MET A 1 -3.25 -7.66 30.00
C MET A 1 -3.90 -8.08 28.70
N ASN A 2 -5.02 -7.45 28.32
CA ASN A 2 -5.71 -7.79 27.08
C ASN A 2 -5.19 -6.90 25.94
N THR A 3 -4.56 -7.50 24.93
CA THR A 3 -4.02 -6.79 23.77
C THR A 3 -4.99 -6.93 22.59
N ILE A 4 -5.47 -5.82 22.03
CA ILE A 4 -6.34 -5.80 20.86
C ILE A 4 -5.49 -5.51 19.61
N LYS A 5 -5.54 -6.38 18.60
CA LYS A 5 -4.83 -6.20 17.32
C LYS A 5 -5.79 -5.60 16.29
N LEU A 6 -5.41 -4.46 15.70
CA LEU A 6 -6.16 -3.80 14.63
C LEU A 6 -5.36 -3.85 13.32
N LYS A 7 -6.07 -4.00 12.19
CA LYS A 7 -5.46 -3.91 10.86
C LYS A 7 -5.40 -2.44 10.43
N ALA A 8 -4.20 -1.93 10.19
CA ALA A 8 -3.99 -0.61 9.60
C ALA A 8 -3.82 -0.72 8.08
N PHE A 9 -4.13 0.36 7.37
CA PHE A 9 -3.84 0.56 5.96
C PHE A 9 -2.63 1.49 5.79
N ASP A 10 -1.79 1.21 4.80
CA ASP A 10 -0.61 1.97 4.45
C ASP A 10 -0.70 2.54 3.03
N CYS A 11 -0.50 3.86 2.88
CA CYS A 11 -0.45 4.47 1.55
C CYS A 11 0.94 4.32 0.94
N LEU A 12 1.05 3.56 -0.16
CA LEU A 12 2.28 3.42 -0.94
C LEU A 12 2.72 4.69 -1.67
N ARG A 13 1.88 5.72 -1.72
CA ARG A 13 2.18 7.03 -2.33
C ARG A 13 2.77 8.01 -1.32
N CYS A 14 2.00 8.32 -0.26
CA CYS A 14 2.35 9.36 0.71
C CYS A 14 2.83 8.82 2.06
N LYS A 15 2.89 7.48 2.22
CA LYS A 15 3.37 6.79 3.42
C LYS A 15 2.59 7.08 4.70
N TRP A 16 1.37 7.58 4.56
CA TRP A 16 0.45 7.72 5.68
C TRP A 16 -0.14 6.36 6.04
N GLU A 17 -0.30 6.13 7.34
CA GLU A 17 -0.96 4.95 7.89
C GLU A 17 -2.25 5.38 8.58
N TRP A 18 -3.31 4.57 8.45
CA TRP A 18 -4.58 4.84 9.13
C TRP A 18 -5.33 3.56 9.45
N ILE A 19 -6.13 3.62 10.51
CA ILE A 19 -7.02 2.53 10.90
C ILE A 19 -8.39 2.81 10.28
N PRO A 20 -8.91 1.94 9.40
CA PRO A 20 -10.23 2.12 8.83
C PRO A 20 -11.31 1.91 9.91
N ARG A 21 -12.37 2.72 9.86
CA ARG A 21 -13.52 2.59 10.77
C ARG A 21 -14.42 1.40 10.42
N THR A 22 -14.42 0.99 9.15
CA THR A 22 -15.20 -0.10 8.60
C THR A 22 -14.28 -1.22 8.13
N LYS A 23 -14.80 -2.45 8.01
CA LYS A 23 -14.05 -3.56 7.39
C LYS A 23 -13.79 -3.35 5.90
N GLU A 24 -14.57 -2.48 5.25
CA GLU A 24 -14.44 -2.20 3.82
C GLU A 24 -13.15 -1.42 3.50
N ARG A 25 -12.52 -1.79 2.38
CA ARG A 25 -11.32 -1.13 1.86
C ARG A 25 -11.66 0.31 1.49
N SER A 26 -10.86 1.27 1.98
CA SER A 26 -11.00 2.66 1.56
C SER A 26 -10.73 2.79 0.06
N ARG A 27 -11.63 3.43 -0.69
CA ARG A 27 -11.45 3.65 -2.14
C ARG A 27 -10.31 4.62 -2.45
N VAL A 28 -10.01 5.53 -1.52
CA VAL A 28 -8.97 6.57 -1.67
C VAL A 28 -8.15 6.71 -0.39
N CYS A 29 -6.91 7.18 -0.51
CA CYS A 29 -6.13 7.58 0.66
C CYS A 29 -6.73 8.85 1.28
N PRO A 30 -6.96 8.90 2.61
CA PRO A 30 -7.52 10.07 3.27
C PRO A 30 -6.58 11.28 3.27
N LYS A 31 -5.26 11.07 3.20
CA LYS A 31 -4.27 12.14 3.21
C LYS A 31 -4.05 12.75 1.82
N CYS A 32 -3.68 11.94 0.83
CA CYS A 32 -3.30 12.43 -0.51
C CYS A 32 -4.38 12.25 -1.58
N LYS A 33 -5.55 11.70 -1.23
CA LYS A 33 -6.69 11.44 -2.13
C LYS A 33 -6.40 10.50 -3.30
N SER A 34 -5.25 9.83 -3.31
CA SER A 34 -4.92 8.86 -4.35
C SER A 34 -5.86 7.65 -4.30
N PRO A 35 -6.52 7.28 -5.42
CA PRO A 35 -7.28 6.04 -5.50
C PRO A 35 -6.37 4.81 -5.54
N TYR A 36 -5.14 4.96 -6.05
CA TYR A 36 -4.16 3.87 -6.16
C TYR A 36 -3.22 3.81 -4.95
N TRP A 37 -3.75 4.02 -3.75
CA TRP A 37 -2.97 4.17 -2.53
C TRP A 37 -2.28 2.88 -2.09
N ASP A 38 -2.85 1.72 -2.35
CA ASP A 38 -2.32 0.38 -2.04
C ASP A 38 -1.77 -0.37 -3.26
N ILE A 39 -1.75 0.27 -4.42
CA ILE A 39 -1.19 -0.33 -5.63
C ILE A 39 0.30 0.00 -5.74
N LYS A 40 1.15 -1.03 -5.65
CA LYS A 40 2.60 -0.90 -5.90
C LYS A 40 2.83 -0.45 -7.34
N ARG A 41 3.75 0.49 -7.56
CA ARG A 41 4.20 0.82 -8.92
C ARG A 41 5.04 -0.35 -9.45
N ASN A 42 4.58 -1.00 -10.50
CA ASN A 42 5.42 -1.92 -11.26
C ASN A 42 6.47 -1.09 -12.02
N ARG A 43 7.71 -1.08 -11.52
CA ARG A 43 8.83 -0.58 -12.32
C ARG A 43 9.19 -1.68 -13.31
N LEU A 44 8.85 -1.46 -14.57
CA LEU A 44 9.28 -2.33 -15.68
C LEU A 44 10.63 -1.83 -16.20
N ASP A 45 11.49 -2.76 -16.64
CA ASP A 45 12.71 -2.41 -17.36
C ASP A 45 12.40 -1.94 -18.80
N LYS A 46 13.41 -1.48 -19.54
CA LYS A 46 13.26 -1.03 -20.94
C LYS A 46 12.68 -2.12 -21.88
N ARG A 47 12.63 -3.38 -21.43
CA ARG A 47 12.14 -4.56 -22.16
C ARG A 47 10.79 -5.05 -21.59
N GLY A 48 10.15 -4.28 -20.71
CA GLY A 48 8.86 -4.62 -20.13
C GLY A 48 8.90 -5.66 -18.98
N LYS A 49 10.08 -6.05 -18.49
CA LYS A 49 10.19 -7.04 -17.38
C LYS A 49 10.17 -6.36 -16.02
N SER A 50 9.43 -6.94 -15.05
CA SER A 50 9.39 -6.43 -13.67
C SER A 50 10.78 -6.40 -13.03
N ILE A 51 11.18 -5.23 -12.50
CA ILE A 51 12.52 -5.00 -11.92
C ILE A 51 12.66 -5.64 -10.52
N VAL A 52 11.55 -6.00 -9.86
CA VAL A 52 11.52 -6.41 -8.44
C VAL A 52 12.29 -7.71 -8.14
N ASN A 53 12.46 -8.62 -9.12
CA ASN A 53 13.04 -9.95 -8.90
C ASN A 53 14.57 -10.04 -8.98
N LYS A 54 15.31 -8.93 -9.07
CA LYS A 54 16.78 -8.97 -9.28
C LYS A 54 17.64 -9.15 -8.02
N ARG A 55 17.05 -9.37 -6.85
CA ARG A 55 17.78 -9.57 -5.59
C ARG A 55 17.33 -10.85 -4.90
N LYS A 56 17.78 -11.99 -5.40
CA LYS A 56 17.77 -13.25 -4.64
C LYS A 56 19.20 -13.75 -4.71
N TRP A 57 19.91 -13.62 -3.59
CA TRP A 57 21.22 -14.21 -3.37
C TRP A 57 21.08 -15.73 -3.36
#